data_AF-A0A2M6UMW9-F1
#
_entry.id   AF-A0A2M6UMW9-F1
#
_cell.length_a   1.000
_cell.length_b   1.000
_cell.length_c   1.000
_cell.angle_alpha   90.00
_cell.angle_beta   90.00
_cell.angle_gamma   90.00
#
_symmetry.space_group_name_H-M   'P 1'
#
loop_
_entity.id
_entity.type
_entity.pdbx_description
1 polymer ?
#
loop_
_entity_poly.entity_id
_entity_poly.type
_entity_poly.pdbx_seq_one_letter_code
_entity_poly.pdbx_strand_id
1 'polypeptide(L)' 'MAFYRKNIGGLHQTMRIALGVAVAIAAVVYLAGATAWLVALGGAGFALTGVVGYCPMCAVAGIERGGVS' A
#
# COMPACT_ATOMS: atom_id res chain seq x y z
N MET A 1 13.28 -2.80 20.27
CA MET A 1 13.76 -2.79 18.88
C MET A 1 12.59 -3.16 17.98
N ALA A 2 11.99 -2.18 17.29
CA ALA A 2 10.66 -2.31 16.69
C ALA A 2 10.64 -3.30 15.50
N PHE A 3 9.97 -4.44 15.69
CA PHE A 3 9.05 -5.17 14.79
C PHE A 3 9.08 -4.94 13.25
N TYR A 4 10.24 -4.71 12.62
CA TYR A 4 10.34 -4.61 11.15
C TYR A 4 10.45 -6.00 10.51
N ARG A 5 9.44 -6.85 10.71
CA ARG A 5 9.33 -8.14 10.03
C ARG A 5 8.38 -7.96 8.84
N LYS A 6 8.79 -8.44 7.67
CA LYS A 6 7.95 -8.42 6.45
C LYS A 6 6.70 -9.25 6.72
N ASN A 7 5.60 -8.56 7.01
CA ASN A 7 4.34 -9.15 7.43
C ASN A 7 3.55 -9.73 6.24
N ILE A 8 3.85 -9.25 5.04
CA ILE A 8 3.05 -9.50 3.84
C ILE A 8 3.79 -10.43 2.85
N GLY A 9 3.08 -11.44 2.33
CA GLY A 9 3.54 -12.31 1.24
C GLY A 9 3.78 -11.54 -0.06
N GLY A 10 4.66 -12.08 -0.93
CA GLY A 10 5.06 -11.41 -2.18
C GLY A 10 3.88 -10.97 -3.06
N LEU A 11 2.81 -11.77 -3.10
CA LEU A 11 1.60 -11.47 -3.88
C LEU A 11 0.81 -10.26 -3.37
N HIS A 12 0.61 -10.15 -2.05
CA HIS A 12 -0.07 -8.99 -1.46
C HIS A 12 0.79 -7.73 -1.56
N GLN A 13 2.12 -7.89 -1.50
CA GLN A 13 3.06 -6.80 -1.72
C GLN A 13 2.97 -6.25 -3.15
N THR A 14 2.99 -7.11 -4.17
CA THR A 14 2.87 -6.68 -5.57
C THR A 14 1.50 -6.05 -5.87
N MET A 15 0.41 -6.63 -5.36
CA MET A 15 -0.95 -6.07 -5.51
C MET A 15 -1.05 -4.65 -4.94
N ARG A 16 -0.49 -4.39 -3.75
CA ARG A 16 -0.50 -3.04 -3.16
C ARG A 16 0.27 -2.02 -3.97
N ILE A 17 1.44 -2.41 -4.48
CA ILE A 17 2.25 -1.53 -5.34
C ILE A 17 1.47 -1.24 -6.62
N ALA A 18 0.96 -2.27 -7.29
CA ALA A 18 0.23 -2.14 -8.54
C ALA A 18 -1.02 -1.25 -8.40
N LEU A 19 -1.85 -1.51 -7.39
CA LEU A 19 -3.06 -0.72 -7.14
C LEU A 19 -2.74 0.72 -6.72
N GLY A 20 -1.78 0.93 -5.82
CA GLY A 20 -1.41 2.28 -5.38
C GLY A 20 -0.84 3.13 -6.51
N VAL A 21 0.00 2.53 -7.37
CA VAL A 21 0.52 3.20 -8.57
C VAL A 21 -0.60 3.47 -9.59
N ALA A 22 -1.49 2.51 -9.84
CA ALA A 22 -2.62 2.70 -10.74
C ALA A 22 -3.54 3.85 -10.27
N VAL A 23 -3.83 3.93 -8.97
CA VAL A 23 -4.61 5.02 -8.38
C VAL A 23 -3.89 6.36 -8.52
N ALA A 24 -2.57 6.40 -8.29
CA ALA A 24 -1.79 7.63 -8.45
C ALA A 24 -1.82 8.13 -9.90
N ILE A 25 -1.65 7.24 -10.88
CA ILE A 25 -1.74 7.58 -12.31
C ILE A 25 -3.15 8.05 -12.66
N ALA A 26 -4.19 7.31 -12.24
CA ALA A 26 -5.57 7.66 -12.50
C ALA A 26 -5.95 9.02 -11.90
N ALA A 27 -5.44 9.35 -10.71
CA ALA A 27 -5.67 10.64 -10.07
C ALA A 27 -5.09 11.81 -10.89
N VAL A 28 -3.91 11.65 -11.47
CA VAL A 28 -3.29 12.69 -12.31
C VAL A 28 -3.98 12.81 -13.68
N VAL A 29 -4.50 11.71 -14.22
CA VAL A 29 -5.14 11.69 -15.54
C VAL A 29 -6.59 12.21 -15.49
N TYR A 30 -7.36 11.81 -14.47
CA TYR A 30 -8.81 12.04 -14.44
C TYR A 30 -9.27 13.13 -13.47
N LEU A 31 -8.46 13.51 -12.49
CA LEU A 31 -8.79 14.59 -11.55
C LEU A 31 -7.96 15.84 -11.84
N ALA A 32 -8.49 16.99 -11.44
CA ALA A 32 -7.79 18.27 -11.52
C ALA A 32 -7.85 19.01 -10.18
N GLY A 33 -6.86 19.86 -9.93
CA GLY A 33 -6.79 20.69 -8.71
C GLY A 33 -6.35 19.92 -7.47
N ALA A 34 -6.74 20.41 -6.29
CA ALA A 34 -6.28 19.89 -5.00
C ALA A 34 -6.69 18.42 -4.76
N THR A 35 -7.83 17.99 -5.29
CA THR A 35 -8.32 16.62 -5.16
C THR A 35 -7.44 15.62 -5.92
N ALA A 36 -6.87 15.99 -7.07
CA ALA A 36 -5.92 15.16 -7.80
C ALA A 36 -4.68 14.86 -6.95
N TRP A 37 -4.14 15.87 -6.29
CA TRP A 37 -2.96 15.73 -5.42
C TRP A 37 -3.25 14.90 -4.17
N LEU A 38 -4.41 15.10 -3.52
CA LEU A 38 -4.79 14.31 -2.35
C LEU A 38 -4.91 12.82 -2.69
N VAL A 39 -5.57 12.49 -3.81
CA VAL A 39 -5.75 11.10 -4.25
C VAL A 39 -4.43 10.51 -4.73
N ALA A 40 -3.61 11.28 -5.45
CA ALA A 40 -2.30 10.82 -5.92
C ALA A 40 -1.34 10.52 -4.75
N LEU A 41 -1.28 11.40 -3.74
CA LEU A 41 -0.48 11.19 -2.54
C LEU A 41 -1.00 10.02 -1.70
N GLY A 42 -2.33 9.85 -1.62
CA GLY A 42 -2.93 8.68 -0.99
C GLY A 42 -2.56 7.37 -1.67
N GLY A 43 -2.65 7.32 -3.01
CA GLY A 43 -2.25 6.17 -3.81
C GLY A 43 -0.75 5.86 -3.69
N ALA A 44 0.09 6.90 -3.73
CA ALA A 44 1.54 6.77 -3.53
C ALA A 44 1.88 6.26 -2.13
N GLY A 45 1.24 6.80 -1.09
CA GLY A 45 1.39 6.33 0.29
C GLY A 45 1.00 4.86 0.45
N PHE A 46 -0.08 4.44 -0.20
CA PHE A 46 -0.51 3.04 -0.22
C PHE A 46 0.50 2.14 -0.91
N ALA A 47 1.04 2.55 -2.07
CA ALA A 47 2.08 1.81 -2.78
C ALA A 47 3.35 1.64 -1.94
N LEU A 48 3.75 2.68 -1.18
CA LEU A 48 4.90 2.65 -0.28
C LEU A 48 4.77 1.56 0.80
N THR A 49 3.57 1.27 1.29
CA THR A 49 3.36 0.15 2.25
C THR A 49 3.68 -1.21 1.61
N GLY A 50 3.41 -1.34 0.31
CA GLY A 50 3.82 -2.49 -0.49
C GLY A 50 5.34 -2.54 -0.68
N VAL A 51 5.99 -1.43 -1.01
CA VAL A 51 7.46 -1.35 -1.17
C VAL A 51 8.19 -1.75 0.11
N VAL A 52 7.74 -1.21 1.24
CA VAL A 52 8.25 -1.53 2.58
C VAL A 52 7.98 -3.00 2.94
N GLY A 53 6.89 -3.59 2.44
CA GLY A 53 6.49 -4.96 2.74
C GLY A 53 5.90 -5.13 4.14
N TYR A 54 5.43 -4.03 4.73
CA TYR A 54 4.73 -3.98 6.01
C TYR A 54 3.41 -3.23 5.85
N CYS A 55 2.32 -3.84 6.29
CA CYS A 55 1.03 -3.20 6.32
C CYS A 55 0.48 -3.21 7.76
N PRO A 56 0.34 -2.04 8.41
CA PRO A 56 -0.09 -1.94 9.81
C PRO A 56 -1.50 -2.51 10.01
N MET A 57 -2.41 -2.28 9.06
CA MET A 57 -3.76 -2.88 9.06
C MET A 57 -3.70 -4.42 9.11
N CYS A 58 -2.81 -5.03 8.33
CA CYS A 58 -2.65 -6.48 8.33
C CYS A 58 -1.98 -7.00 9.60
N ALA A 59 -1.04 -6.23 10.19
CA ALA A 59 -0.40 -6.60 11.44
C ALA A 59 -1.38 -6.53 12.63
N VAL A 60 -2.22 -5.49 12.69
CA VAL A 60 -3.30 -5.37 13.69
C VAL A 60 -4.33 -6.49 13.52
N ALA A 61 -4.58 -6.93 12.28
CA ALA A 61 -5.45 -8.06 11.97
C ALA A 61 -4.79 -9.45 12.15
N GLY A 62 -3.52 -9.54 12.59
CA GLY A 62 -2.81 -10.81 12.79
C GLY A 62 -2.51 -11.59 11.51
N ILE A 63 -2.42 -10.93 10.36
CA ILE A 63 -2.14 -11.55 9.06
C ILE A 63 -0.64 -11.49 8.77
N GLU A 64 0.05 -12.63 8.80
CA GLU A 64 1.49 -12.71 8.55
C GLU A 64 1.83 -13.49 7.25
N ARG A 65 3.12 -13.57 6.90
CA ARG A 65 3.60 -14.43 5.80
C ARG A 65 3.34 -15.91 6.14
N GLY A 66 2.18 -16.41 5.74
CA GLY A 66 1.77 -17.81 5.96
C GLY A 66 0.27 -18.00 6.16
N GLY A 67 -0.50 -16.94 6.40
CA GLY A 67 -1.93 -17.02 6.72
C GLY A 67 -2.26 -16.25 7.99
N VAL A 68 -3.49 -16.46 8.49
CA VAL A 68 -3.93 -15.97 9.82
C VAL A 68 -3.21 -16.78 10.88
N SER A 69 -2.58 -16.11 11.86
CA SER A 69 -1.93 -16.73 13.02
C SER A 69 -2.88 -17.58 13.86
#